data_AF-A0A258V237-F1
#
_entry.id   AF-A0A258V237-F1
#
_cell.length_a   1.000
_cell.length_b   1.000
_cell.length_c   1.000
_cell.angle_alpha   90.00
_cell.angle_beta   90.00
_cell.angle_gamma   90.00
#
_symmetry.space_group_name_H-M   'P 1'
#
loop_
_entity.id
_entity.type
_entity.pdbx_description
1 polymer ?
#
loop_
_entity_poly.entity_id
_entity_poly.type
_entity_poly.pdbx_seq_one_letter_code
_entity_poly.pdbx_strand_id
1 'polypeptide(L)'
;MSYDLMVFDPAVAPHDRGAFVEWYHAQAEWAEGHSYDDPANTTPELRAFFLEARKTYRNMNGPGAPTDEDLLVPGVEDKLADFSIGHHVIYITFPWSQAEAAYPLVRKLAVKYGVGFYDVSGDEGDGEIHFPGEELKPESQGAWRQFSREFKELKKQ
;
A
#
# COMPACT_ATOMS: atom_id res chain seq x y z
N MET A 1 9.34 -6.88 -10.27
CA MET A 1 8.20 -5.97 -10.46
C MET A 1 7.40 -5.96 -9.18
N SER A 2 7.20 -4.79 -8.58
CA SER A 2 6.37 -4.57 -7.39
C SER A 2 5.01 -4.02 -7.79
N TYR A 3 4.02 -4.25 -6.94
CA TYR A 3 2.74 -3.54 -7.01
C TYR A 3 2.65 -2.65 -5.77
N ASP A 4 2.53 -1.36 -6.00
CA ASP A 4 2.68 -0.33 -4.99
C ASP A 4 1.35 0.40 -4.75
N LEU A 5 1.05 0.62 -3.47
CA LEU A 5 -0.14 1.33 -2.99
C LEU A 5 0.28 2.33 -1.91
N MET A 6 -0.53 3.35 -1.70
CA MET A 6 -0.34 4.29 -0.60
C MET A 6 -1.66 4.55 0.11
N VAL A 7 -1.61 4.68 1.44
CA VAL A 7 -2.68 5.32 2.21
C VAL A 7 -2.18 6.62 2.80
N PHE A 8 -3.08 7.59 2.99
CA PHE A 8 -2.69 8.94 3.38
C PHE A 8 -3.66 9.58 4.37
N ASP A 9 -3.17 10.57 5.10
CA ASP A 9 -3.98 11.43 5.96
C ASP A 9 -4.80 12.40 5.10
N PRO A 10 -6.14 12.26 5.07
CA PRO A 10 -7.00 13.10 4.24
C PRO A 10 -7.04 14.56 4.71
N ALA A 11 -6.60 14.87 5.95
CA ALA A 11 -6.63 16.23 6.47
C ALA A 11 -5.57 17.14 5.83
N VAL A 12 -4.52 16.57 5.25
CA VAL A 12 -3.39 17.32 4.67
C VAL A 12 -3.22 17.09 3.16
N ALA A 13 -3.80 16.02 2.62
CA ALA A 13 -3.67 15.67 1.22
C ALA A 13 -4.51 16.60 0.31
N PRO A 14 -3.94 17.12 -0.80
CA PRO A 14 -4.70 17.93 -1.76
C PRO A 14 -5.77 17.12 -2.49
N HIS A 15 -6.97 17.69 -2.67
CA HIS A 15 -8.06 17.02 -3.41
C HIS A 15 -7.90 17.11 -4.94
N ASP A 16 -7.20 18.14 -5.45
CA ASP A 16 -6.90 18.22 -6.87
C ASP A 16 -5.86 17.17 -7.26
N ARG A 17 -6.10 16.40 -8.34
CA ARG A 17 -5.21 15.30 -8.73
C ARG A 17 -3.78 15.78 -9.04
N GLY A 18 -3.61 16.91 -9.72
CA GLY A 18 -2.29 17.41 -10.07
C GLY A 18 -1.50 17.77 -8.82
N ALA A 19 -2.12 18.55 -7.93
CA ALA A 19 -1.54 18.89 -6.64
C ALA A 19 -1.28 17.66 -5.75
N PHE A 20 -2.17 16.66 -5.78
CA PHE A 20 -2.00 15.41 -5.04
C PHE A 20 -0.77 14.63 -5.52
N VAL A 21 -0.57 14.52 -6.84
CA VAL A 21 0.57 13.81 -7.41
C VAL A 21 1.89 14.52 -7.07
N GLU A 22 1.94 15.85 -7.14
CA GLU A 22 3.09 16.63 -6.68
C GLU A 22 3.36 16.41 -5.18
N TRP A 23 2.31 16.45 -4.36
CA TRP A 23 2.41 16.19 -2.92
C TRP A 23 2.92 14.77 -2.64
N TYR A 24 2.38 13.76 -3.32
CA TYR A 24 2.82 12.37 -3.25
C TYR A 24 4.32 12.24 -3.56
N HIS A 25 4.80 12.86 -4.64
CA HIS A 25 6.22 12.82 -5.00
C HIS A 25 7.10 13.36 -3.87
N ALA A 26 6.71 14.47 -3.24
CA ALA A 26 7.43 15.02 -2.09
C ALA A 26 7.42 14.06 -0.88
N GLN A 27 6.30 13.36 -0.62
CA GLN A 27 6.27 12.34 0.45
C GLN A 27 7.21 11.16 0.13
N ALA A 28 7.28 10.75 -1.14
CA ALA A 28 8.11 9.64 -1.60
C ALA A 28 9.62 9.97 -1.74
N GLU A 29 10.05 11.19 -1.39
CA GLU A 29 11.46 11.55 -1.26
C GLU A 29 12.09 11.05 0.06
N TRP A 30 11.26 10.62 1.02
CA TRP A 30 11.69 10.08 2.31
C TRP A 30 12.62 11.03 3.09
N ALA A 31 12.33 12.33 3.04
CA ALA A 31 13.18 13.39 3.60
C ALA A 31 12.94 13.66 5.10
N GLU A 32 12.07 12.90 5.78
CA GLU A 32 11.75 13.11 7.19
C GLU A 32 12.91 12.64 8.09
N GLY A 33 13.12 13.31 9.21
CA GLY A 33 14.25 13.07 10.12
C GLY A 33 14.07 11.84 11.03
N HIS A 34 13.34 10.81 10.62
CA HIS A 34 13.03 9.62 11.41
C HIS A 34 13.15 8.32 10.61
N SER A 35 13.13 7.18 11.31
CA SER A 35 12.99 5.86 10.67
C SER A 35 11.57 5.69 10.12
N TYR A 36 11.46 5.04 8.97
CA TYR A 36 10.19 4.72 8.31
C TYR A 36 9.56 3.39 8.76
N ASP A 37 10.13 2.73 9.77
CA ASP A 37 9.66 1.42 10.26
C ASP A 37 8.81 1.53 11.54
N ASP A 38 8.70 2.73 12.13
CA ASP A 38 8.02 2.93 13.42
C ASP A 38 6.59 3.46 13.23
N PRO A 39 5.55 2.67 13.55
CA PRO A 39 4.17 3.11 13.49
C PRO A 39 3.82 4.23 14.48
N ALA A 40 4.70 4.58 15.42
CA ALA A 40 4.52 5.74 16.29
C ALA A 40 4.73 7.09 15.56
N ASN A 41 5.38 7.09 14.40
CA ASN A 41 5.68 8.32 13.64
C ASN A 41 4.48 8.87 12.85
N THR A 42 3.41 8.10 12.70
CA THR A 42 2.24 8.46 11.88
C THR A 42 0.99 8.79 12.71
N THR A 43 -0.08 9.20 12.03
CA THR A 43 -1.37 9.55 12.67
C THR A 43 -2.05 8.33 13.32
N PRO A 44 -2.96 8.54 14.30
CA PRO A 44 -3.68 7.44 14.94
C PRO A 44 -4.43 6.52 13.96
N GLU A 45 -5.06 7.09 12.94
CA GLU A 45 -5.85 6.39 11.93
C GLU A 45 -4.96 5.58 10.97
N LEU A 46 -3.86 6.17 10.49
CA LEU A 46 -2.87 5.47 9.66
C LEU A 46 -2.21 4.32 10.43
N ARG A 47 -1.88 4.55 11.71
CA ARG A 47 -1.37 3.50 12.60
C ARG A 47 -2.40 2.37 12.80
N ALA A 48 -3.68 2.70 13.00
CA ALA A 48 -4.73 1.69 13.13
C ALA A 48 -4.90 0.86 11.84
N PHE A 49 -4.83 1.52 10.68
CA PHE A 49 -4.76 0.86 9.38
C PHE A 49 -3.58 -0.11 9.31
N PHE A 50 -2.36 0.36 9.62
CA PHE A 50 -1.15 -0.46 9.56
C PHE A 50 -1.24 -1.72 10.42
N LEU A 51 -1.68 -1.56 11.68
CA LEU A 51 -1.82 -2.67 12.62
C LEU A 51 -2.83 -3.73 12.18
N GLU A 52 -3.82 -3.36 11.36
CA GLU A 52 -4.76 -4.29 10.76
C GLU A 52 -4.21 -4.92 9.47
N ALA A 53 -3.63 -4.12 8.57
CA ALA A 53 -3.06 -4.58 7.31
C ALA A 53 -1.98 -5.64 7.56
N ARG A 54 -1.16 -5.44 8.59
CA ARG A 54 -0.07 -6.36 8.94
C ARG A 54 -0.51 -7.75 9.41
N LYS A 55 -1.80 -7.92 9.74
CA LYS A 55 -2.37 -9.24 10.07
C LYS A 55 -2.47 -10.14 8.84
N THR A 56 -2.57 -9.54 7.65
CA THR A 56 -2.63 -10.26 6.37
C THR A 56 -1.29 -10.26 5.65
N TYR A 57 -0.60 -9.12 5.66
CA TYR A 57 0.70 -8.94 5.02
C TYR A 57 1.75 -8.57 6.06
N ARG A 58 2.61 -9.53 6.43
CA ARG A 58 3.66 -9.27 7.42
C ARG A 58 4.68 -8.27 6.89
N ASN A 59 5.31 -7.56 7.82
CA ASN A 59 6.45 -6.71 7.50
C ASN A 59 7.53 -7.53 6.80
N MET A 60 8.02 -7.04 5.67
CA MET A 60 9.21 -7.58 5.02
C MET A 60 10.47 -7.25 5.82
N ASN A 61 10.52 -6.04 6.40
CA ASN A 61 11.66 -5.50 7.12
C ASN A 61 11.26 -4.94 8.49
N GLY A 62 12.25 -4.74 9.37
CA GLY A 62 12.06 -4.05 10.65
C GLY A 62 11.31 -4.88 11.71
N PRO A 63 10.72 -4.22 12.72
CA PRO A 63 10.09 -4.89 13.85
C PRO A 63 8.95 -5.83 13.43
N GLY A 64 9.05 -7.11 13.82
CA GLY A 64 8.04 -8.13 13.52
C GLY A 64 8.18 -8.77 12.14
N ALA A 65 9.26 -8.49 11.40
CA ALA A 65 9.63 -9.25 10.21
C ALA A 65 9.90 -10.73 10.55
N PRO A 66 9.59 -11.67 9.63
CA PRO A 66 9.89 -13.09 9.80
C PRO A 66 11.40 -13.34 9.96
N THR A 67 11.75 -14.36 10.75
CA THR A 67 13.10 -14.92 10.77
C THR A 67 13.39 -15.71 9.49
N ASP A 68 14.67 -16.01 9.22
CA ASP A 68 15.04 -16.87 8.09
C ASP A 68 14.35 -18.24 8.18
N GLU A 69 14.19 -18.78 9.40
CA GLU A 69 13.45 -20.02 9.64
C GLU A 69 11.95 -19.89 9.31
N ASP A 70 11.33 -18.75 9.63
CA ASP A 70 9.92 -18.49 9.26
C ASP A 70 9.75 -18.42 7.73
N LEU A 71 10.74 -17.90 7.01
CA LEU A 71 10.73 -17.81 5.54
C LEU A 71 10.77 -19.19 4.87
N LEU A 72 11.28 -20.22 5.56
CA LEU A 72 11.26 -21.60 5.06
C LEU A 72 9.84 -22.21 5.04
N VAL A 73 8.88 -21.62 5.74
CA VAL A 73 7.49 -22.09 5.74
C VAL A 73 6.81 -21.65 4.43
N PRO A 74 6.26 -22.59 3.63
CA PRO A 74 5.65 -22.25 2.35
C PRO A 74 4.54 -21.21 2.47
N GLY A 75 4.57 -20.20 1.59
CA GLY A 75 3.59 -19.12 1.50
C GLY A 75 3.81 -17.96 2.48
N VAL A 76 4.83 -18.02 3.34
CA VAL A 76 5.21 -16.90 4.20
C VAL A 76 5.76 -15.74 3.40
N GLU A 77 6.74 -16.02 2.52
CA GLU A 77 7.38 -15.03 1.66
C GLU A 77 6.36 -14.33 0.73
N ASP A 78 5.37 -15.08 0.24
CA ASP A 78 4.29 -14.55 -0.61
C ASP A 78 3.40 -13.51 0.09
N LYS A 79 3.41 -13.48 1.43
CA LYS A 79 2.60 -12.59 2.26
C LYS A 79 3.44 -11.55 3.00
N LEU A 80 4.58 -11.19 2.43
CA LEU A 80 5.35 -10.03 2.87
C LEU A 80 4.94 -8.78 2.09
N ALA A 81 4.98 -7.65 2.78
CA ALA A 81 4.90 -6.34 2.19
C ALA A 81 5.92 -5.42 2.87
N ASP A 82 6.54 -4.54 2.08
CA ASP A 82 7.40 -3.50 2.62
C ASP A 82 6.53 -2.29 2.96
N PHE A 83 6.66 -1.79 4.20
CA PHE A 83 5.89 -0.65 4.67
C PHE A 83 6.85 0.50 4.96
N SER A 84 6.62 1.66 4.34
CA SER A 84 7.32 2.90 4.67
C SER A 84 6.33 3.87 5.31
N ILE A 85 6.54 4.15 6.60
CA ILE A 85 5.62 4.89 7.47
C ILE A 85 6.14 6.31 7.67
N GLY A 86 5.57 7.26 6.91
CA GLY A 86 5.81 8.69 7.10
C GLY A 86 4.82 9.33 8.08
N HIS A 87 4.95 10.63 8.32
CA HIS A 87 4.04 11.34 9.21
C HIS A 87 2.59 11.28 8.74
N HIS A 88 2.37 11.44 7.43
CA HIS A 88 1.03 11.55 6.82
C HIS A 88 0.74 10.52 5.73
N VAL A 89 1.66 9.57 5.49
CA VAL A 89 1.49 8.51 4.50
C VAL A 89 1.99 7.17 5.03
N ILE A 90 1.41 6.09 4.52
CA ILE A 90 2.02 4.77 4.55
C ILE A 90 2.07 4.27 3.11
N TYR A 91 3.29 4.11 2.60
CA TYR A 91 3.54 3.49 1.31
C TYR A 91 3.77 2.00 1.49
N ILE A 92 3.21 1.20 0.60
CA ILE A 92 3.21 -0.25 0.72
C ILE A 92 3.61 -0.89 -0.60
N THR A 93 4.68 -1.66 -0.56
CA THR A 93 5.19 -2.41 -1.71
C THR A 93 4.85 -3.88 -1.55
N PHE A 94 4.13 -4.41 -2.53
CA PHE A 94 3.76 -5.83 -2.60
C PHE A 94 4.50 -6.54 -3.74
N PRO A 95 4.74 -7.85 -3.62
CA PRO A 95 5.06 -8.67 -4.79
C PRO A 95 3.95 -8.57 -5.83
N TRP A 96 4.29 -8.48 -7.12
CA TRP A 96 3.29 -8.37 -8.21
C TRP A 96 2.23 -9.48 -8.20
N SER A 97 2.61 -10.69 -7.77
CA SER A 97 1.67 -11.83 -7.64
C SER A 97 0.54 -11.56 -6.65
N GLN A 98 0.71 -10.60 -5.74
CA GLN A 98 -0.27 -10.21 -4.73
C GLN A 98 -1.17 -9.06 -5.15
N ALA A 99 -0.94 -8.39 -6.30
CA ALA A 99 -1.69 -7.19 -6.72
C ALA A 99 -3.21 -7.34 -6.61
N GLU A 100 -3.77 -8.42 -7.19
CA GLU A 100 -5.22 -8.70 -7.16
C GLU A 100 -5.79 -8.92 -5.75
N ALA A 101 -4.96 -9.31 -4.78
CA ALA A 101 -5.36 -9.51 -3.38
C ALA A 101 -5.10 -8.26 -2.52
N ALA A 102 -4.00 -7.54 -2.78
CA ALA A 102 -3.57 -6.38 -2.03
C ALA A 102 -4.48 -5.17 -2.27
N TYR A 103 -4.80 -4.87 -3.54
CA TYR A 103 -5.64 -3.73 -3.91
C TYR A 103 -6.98 -3.69 -3.16
N PRO A 104 -7.87 -4.72 -3.25
CA PRO A 104 -9.16 -4.66 -2.57
C PRO A 104 -9.03 -4.68 -1.05
N LEU A 105 -8.00 -5.32 -0.49
CA LEU A 105 -7.74 -5.32 0.95
C LEU A 105 -7.40 -3.91 1.44
N VAL A 106 -6.39 -3.28 0.86
CA VAL A 106 -5.91 -1.96 1.28
C VAL A 106 -7.00 -0.93 1.10
N ARG A 107 -7.69 -0.95 -0.04
CA ARG A 107 -8.85 -0.10 -0.32
C ARG A 107 -9.96 -0.25 0.73
N LYS A 108 -10.34 -1.48 1.08
CA LYS A 108 -11.33 -1.76 2.12
C LYS A 108 -10.88 -1.25 3.50
N LEU A 109 -9.62 -1.45 3.85
CA LEU A 109 -9.07 -1.00 5.13
C LEU A 109 -8.97 0.52 5.21
N ALA A 110 -8.65 1.19 4.11
CA ALA A 110 -8.63 2.65 4.04
C ALA A 110 -10.01 3.23 4.42
N VAL A 111 -11.08 2.68 3.83
CA VAL A 111 -12.46 3.04 4.16
C VAL A 111 -12.80 2.75 5.62
N LYS A 112 -12.41 1.56 6.13
CA LYS A 112 -12.67 1.16 7.52
C LYS A 112 -12.07 2.13 8.53
N TYR A 113 -10.87 2.64 8.26
CA TYR A 113 -10.12 3.49 9.19
C TYR A 113 -10.21 4.98 8.87
N GLY A 114 -10.95 5.37 7.81
CA GLY A 114 -11.12 6.77 7.43
C GLY A 114 -9.83 7.42 6.96
N VAL A 115 -8.96 6.67 6.28
CA VAL A 115 -7.75 7.20 5.63
C VAL A 115 -7.94 7.21 4.12
N GLY A 116 -7.21 8.08 3.42
CA GLY A 116 -7.20 8.11 1.97
C GLY A 116 -6.49 6.91 1.36
N PHE A 117 -6.82 6.60 0.11
CA PHE A 117 -6.25 5.50 -0.66
C PHE A 117 -5.73 5.99 -2.01
N TYR A 118 -4.55 5.52 -2.41
CA TYR A 118 -3.95 5.78 -3.71
C TYR A 118 -3.37 4.50 -4.34
N ASP A 119 -3.84 4.17 -5.55
CA ASP A 119 -3.31 3.11 -6.41
C ASP A 119 -2.10 3.61 -7.20
N VAL A 120 -0.92 3.62 -6.57
CA VAL A 120 0.32 4.16 -7.16
C VAL A 120 0.72 3.41 -8.44
N SER A 121 0.54 2.10 -8.45
CA SER A 121 0.80 1.24 -9.61
C SER A 121 -0.34 1.19 -10.64
N GLY A 122 -1.40 1.97 -10.45
CA GLY A 122 -2.47 2.11 -11.43
C GLY A 122 -1.96 2.67 -12.75
N ASP A 123 -2.60 2.29 -13.86
CA ASP A 123 -2.11 2.55 -15.21
C ASP A 123 -1.87 4.05 -15.50
N GLU A 124 -0.78 4.34 -16.24
CA GLU A 124 -0.49 5.61 -16.92
C GLU A 124 -0.66 6.89 -16.08
N GLY A 125 -0.50 6.81 -14.76
CA GLY A 125 -0.65 7.97 -13.85
C GLY A 125 -2.10 8.31 -13.48
N ASP A 126 -3.08 7.50 -13.88
CA ASP A 126 -4.50 7.66 -13.52
C ASP A 126 -4.96 6.68 -12.43
N GLY A 127 -4.02 6.19 -11.62
CA GLY A 127 -4.31 5.39 -10.43
C GLY A 127 -5.42 6.00 -9.56
N GLU A 128 -6.30 5.16 -9.01
CA GLU A 128 -7.41 5.60 -8.16
C GLU A 128 -6.88 6.40 -6.97
N ILE A 129 -7.39 7.61 -6.79
CA ILE A 129 -7.27 8.38 -5.55
C ILE A 129 -8.67 8.40 -4.94
N HIS A 130 -8.77 8.03 -3.66
CA HIS A 130 -10.03 8.02 -2.92
C HIS A 130 -9.86 8.74 -1.58
N PHE A 131 -10.77 9.69 -1.31
CA PHE A 131 -10.88 10.35 0.00
C PHE A 131 -12.03 9.76 0.83
N PRO A 132 -11.87 9.64 2.16
CA PRO A 132 -12.94 9.20 3.05
C PRO A 132 -14.20 10.06 2.91
N GLY A 133 -15.37 9.40 2.88
CA GLY A 133 -16.67 10.06 2.72
C GLY A 133 -17.10 10.25 1.27
N GLU A 134 -16.21 10.05 0.29
CA GLU A 134 -16.59 9.96 -1.12
C GLU A 134 -17.22 8.60 -1.44
N GLU A 135 -18.03 8.56 -2.49
CA GLU A 135 -18.53 7.28 -3.01
C GLU A 135 -17.37 6.48 -3.62
N LEU A 136 -17.24 5.21 -3.20
CA LEU A 136 -16.26 4.30 -3.77
C LEU A 136 -16.59 4.04 -5.25
N LYS A 137 -15.66 4.37 -6.13
CA LYS A 137 -15.73 3.97 -7.54
C LYS A 137 -15.76 2.44 -7.65
N PRO A 138 -16.26 1.86 -8.75
CA PRO A 138 -16.01 0.46 -9.05
C PRO A 138 -14.50 0.16 -9.01
N GLU A 139 -14.12 -1.04 -8.57
CA GLU A 139 -12.70 -1.42 -8.54
C GLU A 139 -12.07 -1.29 -9.93
N SER A 140 -10.86 -0.70 -9.96
CA SER A 140 -10.08 -0.56 -11.19
C SER A 140 -9.98 -1.90 -11.91
N GLN A 141 -10.27 -1.90 -13.21
CA GLN A 141 -10.04 -3.03 -14.12
C GLN A 141 -8.77 -2.81 -14.97
N GLY A 142 -7.82 -2.03 -14.44
CA GLY A 142 -6.61 -1.62 -15.15
C GLY A 142 -5.79 -2.79 -15.72
N ALA A 143 -4.91 -2.46 -16.68
CA ALA A 143 -4.01 -3.37 -17.37
C ALA A 143 -3.14 -4.17 -16.40
N TRP A 144 -2.82 -3.63 -15.21
CA TRP A 144 -2.14 -4.37 -14.15
C TRP A 144 -2.82 -5.69 -13.76
N ARG A 145 -4.16 -5.80 -13.88
CA ARG A 145 -4.87 -7.07 -13.64
C ARG A 145 -4.59 -8.11 -14.71
N GLN A 146 -4.51 -7.70 -15.97
CA GLN A 146 -4.13 -8.61 -17.06
C GLN A 146 -2.69 -9.11 -16.84
N PHE A 147 -1.76 -8.20 -16.58
CA PHE A 147 -0.36 -8.54 -16.31
C PHE A 147 -0.19 -9.41 -15.05
N SER A 148 -0.97 -9.17 -13.99
CA SER A 148 -0.94 -10.00 -12.78
C SER A 148 -1.36 -11.45 -13.09
N ARG A 149 -2.39 -11.66 -13.92
CA ARG A 149 -2.83 -13.00 -14.34
C ARG A 149 -1.77 -13.71 -15.18
N GLU A 150 -1.19 -13.03 -16.16
CA GLU A 150 -0.10 -13.57 -16.99
C GLU A 150 1.11 -13.97 -16.13
N PHE A 151 1.48 -13.13 -15.16
CA PHE A 151 2.59 -13.42 -14.23
C PHE A 151 2.32 -14.64 -13.34
N LYS A 152 1.07 -14.82 -12.86
CA LYS A 152 0.68 -16.00 -12.08
C LYS A 152 0.78 -17.29 -12.90
N GLU A 153 0.46 -17.26 -14.20
CA GLU A 153 0.59 -18.43 -15.07
C GLU A 153 2.05 -18.77 -15.38
N LEU A 154 2.92 -17.77 -15.52
CA LEU A 154 4.37 -18.00 -15.69
C LEU A 154 5.01 -18.69 -14.48
N LYS A 155 4.60 -18.34 -13.25
CA LYS A 155 5.11 -18.98 -12.03
C LYS A 155 4.65 -20.43 -11.82
N LYS A 156 3.68 -20.93 -12.61
CA LYS A 156 3.18 -22.31 -12.53
C LYS A 156 3.92 -23.28 -13.46
N GLN A 157 4.76 -22.78 -14.37
CA GLN A 157 5.58 -23.56 -15.31
C GLN A 157 6.96 -23.83 -14.72
#